data_AF-A0A970SER7-F1
#
_entry.id   AF-A0A970SER7-F1
#
_cell.length_a   1.000
_cell.length_b   1.000
_cell.length_c   1.000
_cell.angle_alpha   90.00
_cell.angle_beta   90.00
_cell.angle_gamma   90.00
#
_symmetry.space_group_name_H-M   'P 1'
#
loop_
_entity.id
_entity.type
_entity.pdbx_description
1 polymer ?
#
loop_
_entity_poly.entity_id
_entity_poly.type
_entity_poly.pdbx_seq_one_letter_code
_entity_poly.pdbx_strand_id
1 'polypeptide(L)'
;MRKLFSPSSNGYSKKILLRVIVVTMIITAFTAFTPHNVFASYQEGIHEGSFYFCWTNDKGTVNYQNTTHNAYTVSWNSNGASGFNFTCGKGWQSGNRYRKVYYEGSFDPGNNGYLALYGWTKLPEGSTYQVAEYYVVESYGNWTPPGTGPDVVSLGTVESDGATYNLYRTTRIDQPWILGGNGSFYQYWSIRTPKKPTGNNLSGTITFKNHVEAWEKAGLTMGDFSPFYQVMETEGYESKGSSNIKMSGIIDDEAPYVRTISLLTRYPDAGKVMYIDSADKMNPSTTVSMTEEKAMFEIQFLCYEHIDYYDYVEWAPVVVLKSKRTGKYVTVRDSTGRVRADSDTISTAQKFHFFDIRGDCCFRSLYNGKSLCYTGICSNDDVFLSGGIFDVYWHWDY
;
A
#
# COMPACT_ATOMS: atom_id res chain seq x y z
N MET A 1 29.18 -49.07 38.37
CA MET A 1 29.17 -50.55 38.45
C MET A 1 27.96 -50.99 39.24
N ARG A 2 27.09 -51.85 38.63
CA ARG A 2 26.32 -52.97 39.24
C ARG A 2 25.52 -52.66 40.53
N LYS A 3 24.20 -52.88 40.65
CA LYS A 3 23.35 -54.02 40.21
C LYS A 3 21.90 -53.72 40.67
N LEU A 4 20.91 -53.93 39.80
CA LEU A 4 19.88 -55.00 39.84
C LEU A 4 18.66 -54.76 40.76
N PHE A 5 17.50 -54.79 40.10
CA PHE A 5 16.17 -55.12 40.62
C PHE A 5 16.12 -56.49 41.32
N SER A 6 15.19 -56.65 42.26
CA SER A 6 14.38 -57.87 42.44
C SER A 6 13.14 -57.60 43.32
N PRO A 7 11.99 -58.28 43.09
CA PRO A 7 10.66 -57.85 43.51
C PRO A 7 10.04 -58.70 44.64
N SER A 8 8.93 -58.24 45.22
CA SER A 8 7.96 -59.07 45.97
C SER A 8 6.60 -58.39 45.91
N SER A 9 5.44 -59.03 45.95
CA SER A 9 4.95 -60.38 45.64
C SER A 9 3.46 -60.30 46.00
N ASN A 10 2.58 -60.87 45.15
CA ASN A 10 1.30 -61.51 45.46
C ASN A 10 0.29 -60.74 46.37
N GLY A 11 -0.98 -60.53 46.02
CA GLY A 11 -1.84 -61.21 45.07
C GLY A 11 -3.31 -60.94 45.46
N TYR A 12 -4.23 -61.58 44.71
CA TYR A 12 -5.71 -61.60 44.90
C TYR A 12 -6.41 -60.28 44.52
N SER A 13 -7.49 -60.23 43.74
CA SER A 13 -8.50 -61.21 43.36
C SER A 13 -9.24 -60.72 42.09
N LYS A 14 -9.81 -61.69 41.37
CA LYS A 14 -10.47 -61.60 40.07
C LYS A 14 -11.85 -60.92 40.13
N LYS A 15 -12.16 -60.21 39.03
CA LYS A 15 -13.47 -59.97 38.39
C LYS A 15 -14.40 -58.90 39.01
N ILE A 16 -14.43 -57.71 38.37
CA ILE A 16 -15.67 -57.04 37.92
C ILE A 16 -15.39 -56.48 36.51
N LEU A 17 -16.20 -56.88 35.55
CA LEU A 17 -16.28 -56.32 34.20
C LEU A 17 -17.05 -55.00 34.29
N LEU A 18 -16.44 -53.85 34.02
CA LEU A 18 -17.19 -52.60 33.80
C LEU A 18 -16.42 -51.64 32.88
N ARG A 19 -16.99 -51.47 31.68
CA ARG A 19 -16.96 -50.32 30.76
C ARG A 19 -15.80 -49.34 30.92
N VAL A 20 -14.95 -49.33 29.88
CA VAL A 20 -14.03 -48.26 29.53
C VAL A 20 -14.81 -46.94 29.44
N ILE A 21 -14.63 -46.06 30.42
CA ILE A 21 -14.80 -44.61 30.25
C ILE A 21 -13.41 -44.03 30.47
N VAL A 22 -12.69 -43.83 29.36
CA VAL A 22 -11.53 -42.94 29.35
C VAL A 22 -12.10 -41.54 29.40
N VAL A 23 -12.17 -40.95 30.59
CA VAL A 23 -12.24 -39.49 30.72
C VAL A 23 -10.83 -38.98 30.44
N THR A 24 -10.53 -38.71 29.18
CA THR A 24 -9.36 -37.89 28.84
C THR A 24 -9.71 -36.48 29.33
N MET A 25 -9.10 -36.05 30.43
CA MET A 25 -9.00 -34.63 30.75
C MET A 25 -8.21 -33.97 29.63
N ILE A 26 -8.92 -33.46 28.62
CA ILE A 26 -8.39 -32.44 27.74
C ILE A 26 -8.36 -31.17 28.58
N ILE A 27 -7.18 -30.89 29.17
CA ILE A 27 -6.86 -29.54 29.62
C ILE A 27 -6.72 -28.72 28.33
N THR A 28 -7.84 -28.22 27.81
CA THR A 28 -7.80 -27.05 26.91
C THR A 28 -7.23 -25.93 27.76
N ALA A 29 -5.98 -25.57 27.51
CA ALA A 29 -5.48 -24.25 27.86
C ALA A 29 -6.32 -23.24 27.07
N PHE A 30 -7.47 -22.86 27.62
CA PHE A 30 -8.04 -21.55 27.38
C PHE A 30 -7.02 -20.59 27.97
N THR A 31 -6.10 -20.08 27.16
CA THR A 31 -5.54 -18.77 27.42
C THR A 31 -6.75 -17.84 27.42
N ALA A 32 -7.23 -17.49 28.61
CA ALA A 32 -8.10 -16.35 28.79
C ALA A 32 -7.30 -15.15 28.25
N PHE A 33 -7.56 -14.80 27.00
CA PHE A 33 -7.11 -13.53 26.45
C PHE A 33 -7.75 -12.48 27.33
N THR A 34 -6.93 -11.76 28.09
CA THR A 34 -7.37 -10.52 28.69
C THR A 34 -7.83 -9.63 27.53
N PRO A 35 -9.11 -9.21 27.46
CA PRO A 35 -9.49 -8.18 26.51
C PRO A 35 -8.56 -7.00 26.79
N HIS A 36 -7.73 -6.68 25.80
CA HIS A 36 -6.98 -5.44 25.85
C HIS A 36 -8.02 -4.35 25.61
N ASN A 37 -8.60 -3.85 26.69
CA ASN A 37 -9.44 -2.66 26.65
C ASN A 37 -8.54 -1.55 26.11
N VAL A 38 -8.75 -1.19 24.85
CA VAL A 38 -8.03 -0.08 24.22
C VAL A 38 -8.57 1.19 24.89
N PHE A 39 -7.82 1.72 25.85
CA PHE A 39 -8.14 2.94 26.62
C PHE A 39 -7.64 4.22 25.93
N ALA A 40 -7.27 4.17 24.66
CA ALA A 40 -6.94 5.35 23.88
C ALA A 40 -7.98 5.54 22.78
N SER A 41 -8.58 6.73 22.73
CA SER A 41 -9.50 7.16 21.66
C SER A 41 -8.88 7.08 20.26
N TYR A 42 -7.56 6.98 20.18
CA TYR A 42 -6.80 6.79 18.95
C TYR A 42 -5.56 5.92 19.18
N GLN A 43 -5.35 4.93 18.32
CA GLN A 43 -4.13 4.15 18.24
C GLN A 43 -3.74 3.95 16.78
N GLU A 44 -2.45 4.02 16.48
CA GLU A 44 -1.91 3.65 15.18
C GLU A 44 -0.51 3.04 15.33
N GLY A 45 -0.02 2.40 14.27
CA GLY A 45 1.35 1.95 14.19
C GLY A 45 1.54 0.86 13.15
N ILE A 46 2.67 0.15 13.26
CA ILE A 46 2.98 -1.01 12.42
C ILE A 46 2.87 -2.28 13.26
N HIS A 47 2.07 -3.23 12.79
CA HIS A 47 1.94 -4.56 13.40
C HIS A 47 2.33 -5.62 12.38
N GLU A 48 3.39 -6.36 12.66
CA GLU A 48 3.91 -7.44 11.80
C GLU A 48 4.18 -6.99 10.35
N GLY A 49 4.45 -5.72 10.08
CA GLY A 49 4.75 -5.19 8.74
C GLY A 49 3.59 -4.46 8.05
N SER A 50 2.41 -4.39 8.67
CA SER A 50 1.27 -3.64 8.12
C SER A 50 0.83 -2.52 9.05
N PHE A 51 0.46 -1.39 8.45
CA PHE A 51 -0.08 -0.26 9.19
C PHE A 51 -1.44 -0.65 9.77
N TYR A 52 -1.74 -0.15 10.96
CA TYR A 52 -3.06 -0.22 11.55
C TYR A 52 -3.41 1.12 12.17
N PHE A 53 -4.71 1.39 12.24
CA PHE A 53 -5.23 2.43 13.11
C PHE A 53 -6.56 2.00 13.73
N CYS A 54 -6.90 2.60 14.84
CA CYS A 54 -8.21 2.47 15.47
C CYS A 54 -8.54 3.76 16.21
N TRP A 55 -9.64 4.37 15.82
CA TRP A 55 -10.20 5.56 16.44
C TRP A 55 -11.59 5.26 16.99
N THR A 56 -11.90 5.79 18.17
CA THR A 56 -13.22 5.74 18.79
C THR A 56 -13.47 7.04 19.54
N ASN A 57 -14.73 7.45 19.63
CA ASN A 57 -15.11 8.59 20.46
C ASN A 57 -15.41 8.24 21.92
N ASP A 58 -14.88 7.09 22.38
CA ASP A 58 -14.97 6.55 23.74
C ASP A 58 -16.40 6.35 24.27
N LYS A 59 -17.39 6.35 23.38
CA LYS A 59 -18.75 5.91 23.70
C LYS A 59 -18.83 4.40 23.49
N GLY A 60 -19.70 3.72 24.24
CA GLY A 60 -19.93 2.28 24.05
C GLY A 60 -18.69 1.43 24.31
N THR A 61 -18.53 0.34 23.55
CA THR A 61 -17.38 -0.56 23.66
C THR A 61 -16.88 -0.95 22.26
N VAL A 62 -15.56 -0.85 22.05
CA VAL A 62 -14.86 -1.26 20.82
C VAL A 62 -13.69 -2.16 21.24
N ASN A 63 -13.71 -3.42 20.81
CA ASN A 63 -12.64 -4.38 21.06
C ASN A 63 -11.91 -4.66 19.74
N TYR A 64 -10.88 -3.87 19.45
CA TYR A 64 -10.02 -4.04 18.28
C TYR A 64 -8.79 -4.88 18.62
N GLN A 65 -8.42 -5.81 17.74
CA GLN A 65 -7.22 -6.62 17.86
C GLN A 65 -6.55 -6.82 16.51
N ASN A 66 -5.25 -6.57 16.46
CA ASN A 66 -4.40 -7.03 15.36
C ASN A 66 -4.14 -8.53 15.55
N THR A 67 -4.50 -9.37 14.57
CA THR A 67 -4.38 -10.84 14.70
C THR A 67 -3.14 -11.40 14.01
N THR A 68 -3.00 -11.20 12.70
CA THR A 68 -1.82 -11.58 11.90
C THR A 68 -1.36 -10.40 11.03
N HIS A 69 -0.25 -10.53 10.30
CA HIS A 69 0.33 -9.54 9.39
C HIS A 69 -0.71 -8.60 8.76
N ASN A 70 -1.65 -9.16 7.99
CA ASN A 70 -2.66 -8.37 7.31
C ASN A 70 -4.10 -8.60 7.80
N ALA A 71 -4.29 -8.99 9.06
CA ALA A 71 -5.63 -9.21 9.59
C ALA A 71 -5.88 -8.52 10.94
N TYR A 72 -7.13 -8.14 11.14
CA TYR A 72 -7.63 -7.60 12.39
C TYR A 72 -9.03 -8.16 12.68
N THR A 73 -9.41 -8.09 13.95
CA THR A 73 -10.78 -8.31 14.39
C THR A 73 -11.26 -7.08 15.14
N VAL A 74 -12.52 -6.71 14.95
CA VAL A 74 -13.19 -5.75 15.82
C VAL A 74 -14.56 -6.27 16.21
N SER A 75 -14.92 -6.12 17.48
CA SER A 75 -16.32 -6.23 17.91
C SER A 75 -16.71 -4.94 18.61
N TRP A 76 -17.94 -4.48 18.35
CA TRP A 76 -18.42 -3.23 18.91
C TRP A 76 -19.84 -3.35 19.41
N ASN A 77 -20.16 -2.50 20.38
CA ASN A 77 -21.50 -2.35 20.91
C ASN A 77 -21.70 -0.91 21.40
N SER A 78 -22.66 -0.21 20.81
CA SER A 78 -23.02 1.15 21.23
C SER A 78 -23.53 1.20 22.66
N ASN A 79 -24.06 0.09 23.20
CA ASN A 79 -24.75 0.05 24.48
C ASN A 79 -25.85 1.14 24.61
N GLY A 80 -26.47 1.52 23.49
CA GLY A 80 -27.47 2.59 23.42
C GLY A 80 -26.91 4.01 23.53
N ALA A 81 -25.58 4.20 23.51
CA ALA A 81 -24.96 5.52 23.57
C ALA A 81 -25.19 6.29 22.26
N SER A 82 -25.87 7.43 22.36
CA SER A 82 -26.08 8.30 21.20
C SER A 82 -24.79 8.97 20.74
N GLY A 83 -24.61 9.00 19.43
CA GLY A 83 -23.42 9.45 18.73
C GLY A 83 -22.24 8.50 18.93
N PHE A 84 -22.43 7.24 19.33
CA PHE A 84 -21.38 6.22 19.29
C PHE A 84 -20.78 6.14 17.88
N ASN A 85 -19.46 6.29 17.76
CA ASN A 85 -18.76 6.10 16.50
C ASN A 85 -17.34 5.56 16.73
N PHE A 86 -16.89 4.70 15.82
CA PHE A 86 -15.50 4.24 15.74
C PHE A 86 -15.16 3.89 14.31
N THR A 87 -13.88 4.01 13.95
CA THR A 87 -13.33 3.42 12.73
C THR A 87 -12.00 2.74 13.07
N CYS A 88 -11.83 1.49 12.66
CA CYS A 88 -10.58 0.76 12.86
C CYS A 88 -10.26 -0.11 11.64
N GLY A 89 -8.97 -0.26 11.32
CA GLY A 89 -8.56 -1.02 10.16
C GLY A 89 -7.06 -1.25 10.04
N LYS A 90 -6.70 -2.08 9.05
CA LYS A 90 -5.32 -2.35 8.64
C LYS A 90 -5.08 -2.00 7.19
N GLY A 91 -3.84 -1.64 6.87
CA GLY A 91 -3.36 -1.47 5.51
C GLY A 91 -1.97 -0.86 5.43
N TRP A 92 -1.86 0.25 4.74
CA TRP A 92 -0.60 0.89 4.40
C TRP A 92 -0.50 2.26 5.04
N GLN A 93 0.69 2.60 5.54
CA GLN A 93 0.98 3.92 6.11
C GLN A 93 0.94 5.03 5.04
N SER A 94 1.08 4.64 3.76
CA SER A 94 1.06 5.52 2.61
C SER A 94 0.05 5.02 1.56
N GLY A 95 -0.90 5.88 1.23
CA GLY A 95 -1.91 5.67 0.21
C GLY A 95 -1.29 5.66 -1.18
N ASN A 96 -1.90 4.89 -2.09
CA ASN A 96 -1.44 4.82 -3.47
C ASN A 96 -2.65 4.67 -4.40
N ARG A 97 -2.77 5.58 -5.37
CA ARG A 97 -3.90 5.62 -6.31
C ARG A 97 -4.01 4.37 -7.20
N TYR A 98 -2.92 3.64 -7.40
CA TYR A 98 -2.83 2.45 -8.25
C TYR A 98 -2.92 1.15 -7.46
N ARG A 99 -3.21 1.23 -6.16
CA ARG A 99 -3.32 0.05 -5.33
C ARG A 99 -4.59 -0.74 -5.66
N LYS A 100 -4.40 -2.01 -6.00
CA LYS A 100 -5.45 -3.01 -6.04
C LYS A 100 -5.49 -3.74 -4.72
N VAL A 101 -6.59 -3.60 -4.01
CA VAL A 101 -6.78 -4.14 -2.66
C VAL A 101 -7.58 -5.43 -2.74
N TYR A 102 -7.13 -6.46 -2.05
CA TYR A 102 -7.85 -7.71 -1.85
C TYR A 102 -8.28 -7.78 -0.40
N TYR A 103 -9.50 -8.21 -0.14
CA TYR A 103 -10.01 -8.41 1.20
C TYR A 103 -10.82 -9.69 1.30
N GLU A 104 -10.77 -10.33 2.47
CA GLU A 104 -11.56 -11.50 2.81
C GLU A 104 -11.87 -11.54 4.30
N GLY A 105 -12.93 -12.25 4.67
CA GLY A 105 -13.23 -12.55 6.06
C GLY A 105 -14.72 -12.56 6.40
N SER A 106 -15.03 -12.13 7.62
CA SER A 106 -16.40 -12.05 8.12
C SER A 106 -16.80 -10.65 8.52
N PHE A 107 -18.07 -10.32 8.30
CA PHE A 107 -18.64 -9.03 8.64
C PHE A 107 -20.10 -9.15 9.05
N ASP A 108 -20.38 -8.78 10.30
CA ASP A 108 -21.70 -8.49 10.84
C ASP A 108 -21.78 -6.97 11.10
N PRO A 109 -22.33 -6.18 10.16
CA PRO A 109 -22.39 -4.72 10.27
C PRO A 109 -23.35 -4.22 11.35
N GLY A 110 -24.18 -5.09 11.93
CA GLY A 110 -25.35 -4.63 12.66
C GLY A 110 -26.25 -3.73 11.81
N ASN A 111 -26.88 -2.74 12.45
CA ASN A 111 -27.79 -1.83 11.76
C ASN A 111 -27.07 -0.75 10.92
N ASN A 112 -25.96 -0.22 11.43
CA ASN A 112 -25.21 0.87 10.81
C ASN A 112 -23.72 0.67 11.07
N GLY A 113 -23.11 -0.14 10.21
CA GLY A 113 -21.68 -0.32 10.10
C GLY A 113 -21.35 -0.62 8.65
N TYR A 114 -20.12 -0.29 8.24
CA TYR A 114 -19.66 -0.49 6.87
C TYR A 114 -18.22 -1.00 6.84
N LEU A 115 -17.95 -1.77 5.79
CA LEU A 115 -16.62 -2.26 5.43
C LEU A 115 -16.20 -1.51 4.16
N ALA A 116 -15.09 -0.77 4.25
CA ALA A 116 -14.64 0.10 3.17
C ALA A 116 -13.11 0.12 3.03
N LEU A 117 -12.63 0.42 1.82
CA LEU A 117 -11.30 1.01 1.67
C LEU A 117 -11.39 2.49 2.02
N TYR A 118 -10.56 2.93 2.95
CA TYR A 118 -10.61 4.24 3.57
C TYR A 118 -9.25 4.91 3.63
N GLY A 119 -9.26 6.24 3.57
CA GLY A 119 -8.08 7.06 3.81
C GLY A 119 -8.30 8.53 3.47
N TRP A 120 -7.19 9.24 3.32
CA TRP A 120 -7.17 10.67 3.03
C TRP A 120 -6.30 10.99 1.81
N THR A 121 -6.60 12.10 1.15
CA THR A 121 -5.78 12.68 0.08
C THR A 121 -5.48 14.14 0.39
N LYS A 122 -4.23 14.57 0.17
CA LYS A 122 -3.80 15.96 0.28
C LYS A 122 -4.13 16.68 -1.01
N LEU A 123 -5.07 17.62 -0.96
CA LEU A 123 -5.53 18.33 -2.14
C LEU A 123 -4.49 19.37 -2.61
N PRO A 124 -4.45 19.70 -3.92
CA PRO A 124 -3.57 20.73 -4.46
C PRO A 124 -3.78 22.09 -3.78
N GLU A 125 -2.71 22.89 -3.72
CA GLU A 125 -2.78 24.25 -3.22
C GLU A 125 -3.84 25.06 -3.98
N GLY A 126 -4.62 25.88 -3.25
CA GLY A 126 -5.74 26.63 -3.81
C GLY A 126 -7.08 25.88 -3.87
N SER A 127 -7.12 24.59 -3.50
CA SER A 127 -8.37 23.86 -3.30
C SER A 127 -9.20 24.44 -2.15
N THR A 128 -10.53 24.25 -2.18
CA THR A 128 -11.44 24.72 -1.12
C THR A 128 -11.04 24.21 0.27
N TYR A 129 -10.58 22.96 0.35
CA TYR A 129 -10.09 22.32 1.57
C TYR A 129 -8.70 21.73 1.32
N GLN A 130 -7.94 21.52 2.39
CA GLN A 130 -6.56 21.01 2.30
C GLN A 130 -6.50 19.50 2.06
N VAL A 131 -7.53 18.78 2.48
CA VAL A 131 -7.62 17.33 2.37
C VAL A 131 -9.03 16.92 1.99
N ALA A 132 -9.16 15.72 1.44
CA ALA A 132 -10.43 15.02 1.35
C ALA A 132 -10.29 13.62 1.95
N GLU A 133 -11.34 13.19 2.63
CA GLU A 133 -11.50 11.83 3.12
C GLU A 133 -12.18 10.99 2.02
N TYR A 134 -11.85 9.71 1.88
CA TYR A 134 -12.47 8.87 0.85
C TYR A 134 -12.87 7.50 1.37
N TYR A 135 -13.93 6.96 0.76
CA TYR A 135 -14.49 5.65 1.04
C TYR A 135 -14.83 4.92 -0.26
N VAL A 136 -14.35 3.69 -0.40
CA VAL A 136 -14.91 2.69 -1.32
C VAL A 136 -15.60 1.62 -0.51
N VAL A 137 -16.92 1.74 -0.37
CA VAL A 137 -17.74 0.91 0.52
C VAL A 137 -18.18 -0.36 -0.19
N GLU A 138 -17.74 -1.51 0.31
CA GLU A 138 -18.03 -2.83 -0.27
C GLU A 138 -19.26 -3.50 0.34
N SER A 139 -19.47 -3.31 1.66
CA SER A 139 -20.64 -3.83 2.37
C SER A 139 -21.05 -2.88 3.50
N TYR A 140 -22.31 -2.96 3.90
CA TYR A 140 -22.90 -2.12 4.94
C TYR A 140 -24.12 -2.80 5.60
N GLY A 141 -24.57 -2.23 6.71
CA GLY A 141 -25.77 -2.65 7.46
C GLY A 141 -27.10 -2.36 6.74
N ASN A 142 -28.13 -2.07 7.52
CA ASN A 142 -29.44 -1.68 6.98
C ASN A 142 -29.44 -0.22 6.50
N TRP A 143 -28.59 0.61 7.11
CA TRP A 143 -28.39 1.98 6.66
C TRP A 143 -27.38 2.03 5.52
N THR A 144 -27.73 2.75 4.45
CA THR A 144 -26.87 2.91 3.27
C THR A 144 -26.10 4.23 3.38
N PRO A 145 -24.76 4.21 3.50
CA PRO A 145 -23.96 5.43 3.43
C PRO A 145 -24.01 6.07 2.03
N PRO A 146 -23.80 7.40 1.89
CA PRO A 146 -23.64 8.38 2.98
C PRO A 146 -24.99 8.94 3.51
N GLY A 147 -26.12 8.34 3.15
CA GLY A 147 -27.46 8.86 3.45
C GLY A 147 -27.98 9.84 2.39
N THR A 148 -29.03 10.60 2.74
CA THR A 148 -29.74 11.51 1.81
C THR A 148 -29.83 12.95 2.32
N GLY A 149 -28.80 13.39 3.07
CA GLY A 149 -28.75 14.73 3.66
C GLY A 149 -28.53 15.84 2.64
N PRO A 150 -28.79 17.12 3.01
CA PRO A 150 -28.57 18.27 2.13
C PRO A 150 -27.10 18.52 1.79
N ASP A 151 -26.18 17.95 2.56
CA ASP A 151 -24.74 17.93 2.33
C ASP A 151 -24.30 16.87 1.31
N VAL A 152 -25.19 15.96 0.91
CA VAL A 152 -24.91 14.87 -0.03
C VAL A 152 -25.18 15.31 -1.46
N VAL A 153 -24.15 15.20 -2.31
CA VAL A 153 -24.24 15.42 -3.76
C VAL A 153 -24.01 14.10 -4.48
N SER A 154 -24.98 13.67 -5.29
CA SER A 154 -24.82 12.50 -6.17
C SER A 154 -24.07 12.87 -7.45
N LEU A 155 -23.17 11.98 -7.88
CA LEU A 155 -22.19 12.23 -8.93
C LEU A 155 -22.24 11.19 -10.06
N GLY A 156 -23.29 10.38 -10.11
CA GLY A 156 -23.42 9.28 -11.07
C GLY A 156 -22.84 7.97 -10.56
N THR A 157 -22.34 7.14 -11.46
CA THR A 157 -21.89 5.78 -11.16
C THR A 157 -20.62 5.39 -11.90
N VAL A 158 -19.93 4.37 -11.40
CA VAL A 158 -18.81 3.69 -12.08
C VAL A 158 -18.97 2.17 -12.00
N GLU A 159 -18.58 1.46 -13.04
CA GLU A 159 -18.41 0.00 -13.02
C GLU A 159 -16.97 -0.34 -12.64
N SER A 160 -16.78 -1.13 -11.58
CA SER A 160 -15.47 -1.66 -11.19
C SER A 160 -15.66 -3.03 -10.54
N ASP A 161 -14.68 -3.93 -10.70
CA ASP A 161 -14.64 -5.19 -9.94
C ASP A 161 -15.98 -5.97 -9.94
N GLY A 162 -16.64 -5.98 -11.10
CA GLY A 162 -17.91 -6.68 -11.36
C GLY A 162 -19.15 -6.10 -10.68
N ALA A 163 -19.16 -4.83 -10.27
CA ALA A 163 -20.39 -4.14 -9.83
C ALA A 163 -20.40 -2.64 -10.13
N THR A 164 -21.59 -2.08 -10.03
CA THR A 164 -21.84 -0.65 -10.05
C THR A 164 -21.54 -0.04 -8.68
N TYR A 165 -20.91 1.13 -8.67
CA TYR A 165 -20.74 1.97 -7.49
C TYR A 165 -21.43 3.30 -7.70
N ASN A 166 -22.30 3.69 -6.77
CA ASN A 166 -22.90 5.01 -6.75
C ASN A 166 -21.90 6.00 -6.15
N LEU A 167 -21.66 7.11 -6.85
CA LEU A 167 -20.68 8.11 -6.47
C LEU A 167 -21.35 9.27 -5.75
N TYR A 168 -20.75 9.69 -4.64
CA TYR A 168 -21.22 10.86 -3.89
C TYR A 168 -20.07 11.71 -3.39
N ARG A 169 -20.37 12.98 -3.11
CA ARG A 169 -19.56 13.85 -2.27
C ARG A 169 -20.41 14.34 -1.10
N THR A 170 -19.84 14.35 0.10
CA THR A 170 -20.41 15.04 1.26
C THR A 170 -19.46 16.13 1.76
N THR A 171 -19.97 17.04 2.59
CA THR A 171 -19.16 18.09 3.23
C THR A 171 -19.23 17.92 4.74
N ARG A 172 -18.07 17.84 5.39
CA ARG A 172 -17.94 17.84 6.85
C ARG A 172 -17.52 19.23 7.31
N ILE A 173 -18.24 19.77 8.30
CA ILE A 173 -17.98 21.09 8.87
C ILE A 173 -17.61 20.94 10.34
N ASP A 174 -16.45 21.49 10.71
CA ASP A 174 -15.92 21.47 12.08
C ASP A 174 -15.92 20.05 12.69
N GLN A 175 -15.32 19.11 11.97
CA GLN A 175 -15.22 17.70 12.35
C GLN A 175 -13.77 17.27 12.53
N PRO A 176 -13.49 16.24 13.34
CA PRO A 176 -12.16 15.63 13.42
C PRO A 176 -11.65 15.23 12.03
N TRP A 177 -10.36 15.45 11.79
CA TRP A 177 -9.71 15.20 10.50
C TRP A 177 -8.23 14.89 10.65
N ILE A 178 -7.60 14.46 9.55
CA ILE A 178 -6.22 13.92 9.56
C ILE A 178 -5.12 14.94 9.91
N LEU A 179 -5.37 16.25 9.76
CA LEU A 179 -4.38 17.29 10.07
C LEU A 179 -4.37 17.72 11.55
N GLY A 180 -5.18 17.06 12.38
CA GLY A 180 -5.28 17.32 13.82
C GLY A 180 -6.33 18.38 14.18
N GLY A 181 -6.92 18.25 15.37
CA GLY A 181 -8.03 19.08 15.81
C GLY A 181 -9.29 18.85 14.96
N ASN A 182 -10.07 19.91 14.77
CA ASN A 182 -11.22 19.91 13.87
C ASN A 182 -10.94 20.74 12.61
N GLY A 183 -11.54 20.33 11.50
CA GLY A 183 -11.48 21.04 10.23
C GLY A 183 -12.76 20.87 9.42
N SER A 184 -12.79 21.51 8.26
CA SER A 184 -13.83 21.28 7.26
C SER A 184 -13.19 20.67 6.02
N PHE A 185 -13.85 19.67 5.45
CA PHE A 185 -13.31 18.87 4.35
C PHE A 185 -14.44 18.20 3.57
N TYR A 186 -14.14 17.76 2.35
CA TYR A 186 -15.03 16.89 1.59
C TYR A 186 -14.80 15.42 1.95
N GLN A 187 -15.84 14.61 1.86
CA GLN A 187 -15.70 13.16 1.76
C GLN A 187 -16.14 12.69 0.37
N TYR A 188 -15.39 11.75 -0.20
CA TYR A 188 -15.63 11.16 -1.51
C TYR A 188 -16.05 9.70 -1.34
N TRP A 189 -17.17 9.33 -1.95
CA TRP A 189 -17.79 8.03 -1.74
C TRP A 189 -17.93 7.27 -3.04
N SER A 190 -17.63 5.98 -3.00
CA SER A 190 -18.06 4.97 -3.95
C SER A 190 -18.83 3.90 -3.17
N ILE A 191 -20.14 3.77 -3.41
CA ILE A 191 -21.01 2.86 -2.66
C ILE A 191 -21.44 1.69 -3.54
N ARG A 192 -20.97 0.48 -3.23
CA ARG A 192 -21.23 -0.71 -4.04
C ARG A 192 -22.71 -1.07 -4.09
N THR A 193 -23.20 -1.35 -5.29
CA THR A 193 -24.57 -1.81 -5.57
C THR A 193 -24.52 -2.98 -6.57
N PRO A 194 -24.98 -4.19 -6.19
CA PRO A 194 -25.41 -4.57 -4.85
C PRO A 194 -24.23 -4.62 -3.86
N LYS A 195 -24.50 -4.33 -2.58
CA LYS A 195 -23.52 -4.53 -1.51
C LYS A 195 -23.08 -6.00 -1.44
N LYS A 196 -21.85 -6.25 -1.01
CA LYS A 196 -21.37 -7.61 -0.75
C LYS A 196 -22.13 -8.26 0.41
N PRO A 197 -22.34 -9.59 0.38
CA PRO A 197 -23.06 -10.29 1.43
C PRO A 197 -22.34 -10.22 2.78
N THR A 198 -23.10 -10.12 3.86
CA THR A 198 -22.61 -10.19 5.24
C THR A 198 -22.42 -11.65 5.69
N GLY A 199 -21.85 -11.86 6.88
CA GLY A 199 -21.54 -13.20 7.40
C GLY A 199 -20.10 -13.62 7.13
N ASN A 200 -19.83 -14.92 6.96
CA ASN A 200 -18.48 -15.50 7.02
C ASN A 200 -17.73 -15.64 5.69
N ASN A 201 -18.34 -15.24 4.56
CA ASN A 201 -17.80 -15.47 3.22
C ASN A 201 -17.68 -14.16 2.42
N LEU A 202 -17.27 -13.09 3.09
CA LEU A 202 -17.09 -11.79 2.47
C LEU A 202 -15.70 -11.73 1.83
N SER A 203 -15.62 -11.51 0.52
CA SER A 203 -14.36 -11.25 -0.16
C SER A 203 -14.54 -10.43 -1.44
N GLY A 204 -13.46 -9.79 -1.86
CA GLY A 204 -13.46 -9.02 -3.08
C GLY A 204 -12.13 -8.36 -3.41
N THR A 205 -12.19 -7.60 -4.50
CA THR A 205 -11.11 -6.80 -5.02
C THR A 205 -11.61 -5.38 -5.20
N ILE A 206 -10.79 -4.41 -4.84
CA ILE A 206 -11.02 -2.99 -5.10
C ILE A 206 -9.87 -2.51 -5.97
N THR A 207 -10.16 -2.22 -7.24
CA THR A 207 -9.22 -1.56 -8.14
C THR A 207 -9.30 -0.06 -7.90
N PHE A 208 -8.56 0.46 -6.91
CA PHE A 208 -8.74 1.84 -6.38
C PHE A 208 -8.63 2.92 -7.47
N LYS A 209 -7.75 2.70 -8.46
CA LYS A 209 -7.60 3.56 -9.64
C LYS A 209 -8.94 3.88 -10.30
N ASN A 210 -9.81 2.89 -10.50
CA ASN A 210 -11.10 3.09 -11.17
C ASN A 210 -11.99 4.07 -10.40
N HIS A 211 -11.95 4.03 -9.07
CA HIS A 211 -12.71 4.94 -8.22
C HIS A 211 -12.15 6.35 -8.26
N VAL A 212 -10.81 6.49 -8.17
CA VAL A 212 -10.13 7.78 -8.28
C VAL A 212 -10.43 8.45 -9.63
N GLU A 213 -10.29 7.73 -10.74
CA GLU A 213 -10.58 8.24 -12.09
C GLU A 213 -12.06 8.62 -12.26
N ALA A 214 -12.97 7.86 -11.65
CA ALA A 214 -14.39 8.17 -11.69
C ALA A 214 -14.74 9.43 -10.88
N TRP A 215 -14.13 9.61 -9.71
CA TRP A 215 -14.27 10.84 -8.93
C TRP A 215 -13.72 12.05 -9.68
N GLU A 216 -12.54 11.95 -10.29
CA GLU A 216 -11.96 13.00 -11.13
C GLU A 216 -12.88 13.35 -12.31
N LYS A 217 -13.41 12.34 -13.01
CA LYS A 217 -14.36 12.52 -14.11
C LYS A 217 -15.67 13.18 -13.67
N ALA A 218 -16.08 12.96 -12.42
CA ALA A 218 -17.24 13.62 -11.83
C ALA A 218 -16.94 15.04 -11.30
N GLY A 219 -15.71 15.55 -11.50
CA GLY A 219 -15.31 16.91 -11.12
C GLY A 219 -14.80 17.04 -9.69
N LEU A 220 -14.45 15.93 -9.03
CA LEU A 220 -13.81 15.97 -7.71
C LEU A 220 -12.29 16.13 -7.85
N THR A 221 -11.73 17.09 -7.13
CA THR A 221 -10.27 17.27 -7.08
C THR A 221 -9.64 16.16 -6.25
N MET A 222 -8.70 15.44 -6.85
CA MET A 222 -7.81 14.49 -6.16
C MET A 222 -6.44 15.13 -5.96
N GLY A 223 -5.67 14.63 -4.99
CA GLY A 223 -4.28 15.04 -4.83
C GLY A 223 -3.39 13.90 -4.39
N ASP A 224 -2.40 14.20 -3.54
CA ASP A 224 -1.40 13.23 -3.14
C ASP A 224 -1.92 12.33 -2.01
N PHE A 225 -1.92 11.02 -2.25
CA PHE A 225 -2.31 10.00 -1.28
C PHE A 225 -1.13 9.56 -0.40
N SER A 226 0.11 9.82 -0.83
CA SER A 226 1.31 9.32 -0.17
C SER A 226 1.53 9.78 1.28
N PRO A 227 1.08 10.99 1.71
CA PRO A 227 1.31 11.46 3.08
C PRO A 227 0.40 10.79 4.13
N PHE A 228 -0.66 10.08 3.70
CA PHE A 228 -1.68 9.55 4.59
C PHE A 228 -1.85 8.05 4.43
N TYR A 229 -2.41 7.39 5.43
CA TYR A 229 -2.69 5.97 5.37
C TYR A 229 -3.79 5.62 4.37
N GLN A 230 -3.82 4.36 3.97
CA GLN A 230 -4.90 3.74 3.24
C GLN A 230 -5.16 2.36 3.85
N VAL A 231 -6.38 2.12 4.33
CA VAL A 231 -6.69 0.89 5.07
C VAL A 231 -8.00 0.27 4.62
N MET A 232 -8.12 -1.04 4.81
CA MET A 232 -9.40 -1.72 4.79
C MET A 232 -10.01 -1.61 6.20
N GLU A 233 -10.97 -0.70 6.36
CA GLU A 233 -11.55 -0.37 7.67
C GLU A 233 -12.90 -1.04 7.91
N THR A 234 -13.24 -1.15 9.19
CA THR A 234 -14.59 -1.33 9.69
C THR A 234 -14.97 -0.08 10.47
N GLU A 235 -16.08 0.54 10.10
CA GLU A 235 -16.69 1.65 10.84
C GLU A 235 -18.08 1.23 11.36
N GLY A 236 -18.46 1.76 12.53
CA GLY A 236 -19.78 1.50 13.10
C GLY A 236 -20.32 2.67 13.90
N TYR A 237 -21.59 2.98 13.64
CA TYR A 237 -22.31 4.11 14.23
C TYR A 237 -23.58 3.64 14.95
N GLU A 238 -23.75 4.04 16.21
CA GLU A 238 -24.91 3.71 17.07
C GLU A 238 -25.41 2.24 16.98
N SER A 239 -24.51 1.29 16.71
CA SER A 239 -24.86 -0.09 16.39
C SER A 239 -24.07 -1.10 17.23
N LYS A 240 -24.35 -2.39 17.00
CA LYS A 240 -23.59 -3.52 17.55
C LYS A 240 -23.29 -4.47 16.40
N GLY A 241 -22.04 -4.94 16.32
CA GLY A 241 -21.60 -5.84 15.27
C GLY A 241 -20.20 -6.36 15.50
N SER A 242 -19.66 -7.05 14.50
CA SER A 242 -18.29 -7.54 14.51
C SER A 242 -17.72 -7.73 13.11
N SER A 243 -16.40 -7.70 12.99
CA SER A 243 -15.69 -8.07 11.78
C SER A 243 -14.40 -8.82 12.09
N ASN A 244 -14.01 -9.70 11.18
CA ASN A 244 -12.70 -10.32 11.13
C ASN A 244 -12.23 -10.20 9.69
N ILE A 245 -11.34 -9.25 9.42
CA ILE A 245 -10.96 -8.87 8.08
C ILE A 245 -9.48 -9.14 7.89
N LYS A 246 -9.18 -9.86 6.82
CA LYS A 246 -7.86 -9.98 6.26
C LYS A 246 -7.81 -9.20 4.95
N MET A 247 -6.71 -8.50 4.74
CA MET A 247 -6.49 -7.70 3.56
C MET A 247 -5.13 -7.99 2.94
N SER A 248 -4.95 -7.60 1.70
CA SER A 248 -3.65 -7.49 1.06
C SER A 248 -3.81 -6.51 -0.09
N GLY A 249 -2.72 -6.20 -0.76
CA GLY A 249 -2.79 -5.32 -1.91
C GLY A 249 -1.50 -5.34 -2.66
N ILE A 250 -1.65 -5.19 -3.96
CA ILE A 250 -0.56 -4.97 -4.89
C ILE A 250 -0.77 -3.59 -5.49
N ILE A 251 0.30 -2.90 -5.80
CA ILE A 251 0.20 -1.76 -6.70
C ILE A 251 0.26 -2.38 -8.08
N ASP A 252 -0.84 -2.31 -8.84
CA ASP A 252 -0.82 -2.84 -10.21
C ASP A 252 0.19 -1.99 -10.98
N ASP A 253 1.27 -2.63 -11.41
CA ASP A 253 2.42 -2.04 -12.11
C ASP A 253 2.07 -1.47 -13.51
N GLU A 254 0.79 -1.32 -13.87
CA GLU A 254 0.34 -0.89 -15.20
C GLU A 254 0.29 0.64 -15.40
N ALA A 255 0.59 1.44 -14.37
CA ALA A 255 0.95 2.83 -14.59
C ALA A 255 2.46 2.97 -14.40
N PRO A 256 3.26 3.18 -15.45
CA PRO A 256 4.68 3.44 -15.27
C PRO A 256 4.78 4.66 -14.35
N TYR A 257 5.38 4.44 -13.19
CA TYR A 257 5.78 5.49 -12.28
C TYR A 257 6.83 6.34 -13.01
N VAL A 258 6.37 7.31 -13.79
CA VAL A 258 7.26 8.22 -14.51
C VAL A 258 7.86 9.16 -13.47
N ARG A 259 9.14 8.96 -13.17
CA ARG A 259 9.92 9.92 -12.39
C ARG A 259 10.94 10.58 -13.28
N THR A 260 10.95 11.90 -13.17
CA THR A 260 11.92 12.72 -13.86
C THR A 260 13.22 12.73 -13.07
N ILE A 261 14.31 12.37 -13.71
CA ILE A 261 15.65 12.37 -13.11
C ILE A 261 16.64 13.16 -13.97
N SER A 262 17.66 13.71 -13.33
CA SER A 262 18.90 14.15 -13.98
C SER A 262 20.04 13.18 -13.65
N LEU A 263 20.93 12.95 -14.60
CA LEU A 263 22.13 12.12 -14.43
C LEU A 263 23.37 13.03 -14.37
N LEU A 264 24.28 12.81 -13.42
CA LEU A 264 25.47 13.65 -13.22
C LEU A 264 26.76 12.84 -13.19
N THR A 265 27.77 13.16 -13.98
CA THR A 265 29.09 12.53 -13.86
C THR A 265 29.85 13.04 -12.64
N ARG A 266 30.56 12.17 -11.93
CA ARG A 266 31.55 12.57 -10.92
C ARG A 266 32.91 12.87 -11.57
N TYR A 267 33.04 14.05 -12.21
CA TYR A 267 34.34 14.58 -12.64
C TYR A 267 34.95 15.52 -11.57
N PRO A 268 36.29 15.68 -11.52
CA PRO A 268 36.97 16.53 -10.54
C PRO A 268 36.51 18.00 -10.55
N ASP A 269 35.97 18.48 -11.67
CA ASP A 269 35.67 19.90 -11.91
C ASP A 269 34.17 20.25 -11.74
N ALA A 270 33.53 19.72 -10.69
CA ALA A 270 32.19 20.11 -10.22
C ALA A 270 30.95 19.49 -10.91
N GLY A 271 30.99 18.21 -11.32
CA GLY A 271 29.78 17.45 -11.66
C GLY A 271 29.00 17.94 -12.89
N LYS A 272 29.07 17.21 -14.02
CA LYS A 272 28.37 17.61 -15.26
C LYS A 272 27.05 16.86 -15.42
N VAL A 273 26.01 17.56 -15.85
CA VAL A 273 24.72 16.96 -16.17
C VAL A 273 24.83 16.25 -17.50
N MET A 274 24.41 14.99 -17.55
CA MET A 274 24.34 14.24 -18.79
C MET A 274 23.01 14.47 -19.47
N TYR A 275 23.05 14.66 -20.78
CA TYR A 275 21.85 14.82 -21.58
C TYR A 275 22.03 14.12 -22.94
N ILE A 276 20.92 13.81 -23.59
CA ILE A 276 20.92 13.34 -24.99
C ILE A 276 20.91 14.56 -25.90
N ASP A 277 21.89 14.69 -26.78
CA ASP A 277 21.96 15.78 -27.76
C ASP A 277 20.97 15.58 -28.92
N SER A 278 20.90 16.54 -29.85
CA SER A 278 20.05 16.44 -31.03
C SER A 278 20.50 15.37 -32.04
N ALA A 279 21.67 14.78 -31.84
CA ALA A 279 22.20 13.66 -32.61
C ALA A 279 22.02 12.32 -31.87
N ASP A 280 21.14 12.28 -30.86
CA ASP A 280 20.78 11.12 -30.07
C ASP A 280 21.95 10.52 -29.24
N LYS A 281 22.99 11.31 -28.96
CA LYS A 281 24.16 10.87 -28.16
C LYS A 281 24.11 11.42 -26.75
N MET A 282 24.45 10.58 -25.77
CA MET A 282 24.64 11.04 -24.40
C MET A 282 25.97 11.78 -24.26
N ASN A 283 25.91 13.02 -23.77
CA ASN A 283 27.08 13.87 -23.57
C ASN A 283 27.01 14.60 -22.23
N PRO A 284 28.17 14.90 -21.61
CA PRO A 284 28.22 15.77 -20.43
C PRO A 284 27.93 17.23 -20.82
N SER A 285 27.31 17.97 -19.91
CA SER A 285 26.96 19.37 -20.12
C SER A 285 28.19 20.26 -20.18
N THR A 286 28.17 21.20 -21.12
CA THR A 286 29.02 22.40 -21.10
C THR A 286 28.22 23.64 -20.72
N THR A 287 26.91 23.65 -21.02
CA THR A 287 25.99 24.78 -20.78
C THR A 287 24.64 24.39 -20.16
N VAL A 288 24.33 23.09 -20.07
CA VAL A 288 23.03 22.57 -19.65
C VAL A 288 22.95 22.45 -18.12
N SER A 289 21.91 23.04 -17.53
CA SER A 289 21.66 23.04 -16.07
C SER A 289 20.97 21.75 -15.61
N MET A 290 21.14 21.39 -14.34
CA MET A 290 20.49 20.22 -13.72
C MET A 290 18.97 20.38 -13.63
N THR A 291 18.48 21.61 -13.63
CA THR A 291 17.07 21.98 -13.62
C THR A 291 16.47 22.14 -15.02
N GLU A 292 17.27 22.02 -16.08
CA GLU A 292 16.77 22.20 -17.44
C GLU A 292 16.05 20.93 -17.92
N GLU A 293 14.80 21.07 -18.34
CA GLU A 293 13.95 19.93 -18.75
C GLU A 293 14.57 19.06 -19.86
N LYS A 294 15.33 19.67 -20.77
CA LYS A 294 16.02 18.98 -21.85
C LYS A 294 17.19 18.11 -21.39
N ALA A 295 17.58 18.22 -20.12
CA ALA A 295 18.60 17.39 -19.49
C ALA A 295 18.00 16.18 -18.75
N MET A 296 16.67 16.16 -18.61
CA MET A 296 15.98 15.19 -17.78
C MET A 296 15.58 13.92 -18.55
N PHE A 297 15.42 12.84 -17.80
CA PHE A 297 14.98 11.53 -18.28
C PHE A 297 13.77 11.05 -17.47
N GLU A 298 12.85 10.39 -18.14
CA GLU A 298 11.73 9.69 -17.54
C GLU A 298 12.14 8.23 -17.27
N ILE A 299 12.11 7.81 -16.00
CA ILE A 299 12.19 6.39 -15.65
C ILE A 299 10.81 5.77 -15.85
N GLN A 300 10.71 4.66 -16.56
CA GLN A 300 9.46 3.90 -16.69
C GLN A 300 9.67 2.47 -16.20
N PHE A 301 8.83 2.02 -15.28
CA PHE A 301 8.80 0.63 -14.84
C PHE A 301 8.23 -0.28 -15.94
N LEU A 302 8.80 -1.47 -16.08
CA LEU A 302 8.31 -2.50 -17.00
C LEU A 302 7.75 -3.72 -16.28
N CYS A 303 8.54 -4.34 -15.40
CA CYS A 303 8.21 -5.58 -14.70
C CYS A 303 9.20 -5.82 -13.57
N TYR A 304 8.91 -6.78 -12.68
CA TYR A 304 9.92 -7.38 -11.81
C TYR A 304 10.55 -8.59 -12.51
N GLU A 305 11.88 -8.67 -12.53
CA GLU A 305 12.60 -9.86 -12.98
C GLU A 305 13.48 -10.38 -11.83
N HIS A 306 13.55 -11.71 -11.72
CA HIS A 306 14.43 -12.37 -10.77
C HIS A 306 15.84 -12.43 -11.37
N ILE A 307 16.81 -11.98 -10.61
CA ILE A 307 18.19 -11.83 -11.06
C ILE A 307 19.12 -12.69 -10.25
N ASP A 308 20.21 -13.09 -10.89
CA ASP A 308 21.32 -13.78 -10.25
C ASP A 308 22.60 -13.03 -10.60
N TYR A 309 23.12 -12.28 -9.64
CA TYR A 309 24.35 -11.50 -9.79
C TYR A 309 25.41 -11.98 -8.82
N TYR A 310 26.28 -12.89 -9.28
CA TYR A 310 27.48 -13.39 -8.61
C TYR A 310 27.26 -13.85 -7.13
N ASP A 311 26.99 -12.93 -6.20
CA ASP A 311 26.77 -13.15 -4.76
C ASP A 311 25.39 -12.65 -4.25
N TYR A 312 24.48 -12.23 -5.14
CA TYR A 312 23.19 -11.66 -4.77
C TYR A 312 22.05 -12.14 -5.67
N VAL A 313 21.01 -12.68 -5.05
CA VAL A 313 19.80 -13.19 -5.70
C VAL A 313 18.60 -12.48 -5.09
N GLU A 314 17.90 -11.69 -5.90
CA GLU A 314 16.74 -10.91 -5.47
C GLU A 314 15.76 -10.70 -6.63
N TRP A 315 14.55 -10.26 -6.32
CA TRP A 315 13.63 -9.67 -7.30
C TRP A 315 13.97 -8.19 -7.48
N ALA A 316 14.21 -7.78 -8.72
CA ALA A 316 14.55 -6.39 -9.02
C ALA A 316 13.57 -5.77 -10.03
N PRO A 317 13.17 -4.51 -9.84
CA PRO A 317 12.41 -3.77 -10.85
C PRO A 317 13.23 -3.59 -12.12
N VAL A 318 12.61 -3.87 -13.26
CA VAL A 318 13.13 -3.59 -14.59
C VAL A 318 12.54 -2.29 -15.08
N VAL A 319 13.40 -1.36 -15.47
CA VAL A 319 13.03 -0.02 -15.93
C VAL A 319 13.63 0.31 -17.30
N VAL A 320 13.08 1.30 -17.96
CA VAL A 320 13.66 1.98 -19.14
C VAL A 320 13.80 3.47 -18.85
N LEU A 321 14.76 4.12 -19.50
CA LEU A 321 14.94 5.57 -19.43
C LEU A 321 14.51 6.19 -20.76
N LYS A 322 13.66 7.21 -20.75
CA LYS A 322 13.24 7.95 -21.93
C LYS A 322 13.72 9.39 -21.84
N SER A 323 14.43 9.88 -22.85
CA SER A 323 14.93 11.27 -22.86
C SER A 323 13.76 12.24 -23.01
N LYS A 324 13.64 13.22 -22.11
CA LYS A 324 12.64 14.29 -22.26
C LYS A 324 12.96 15.24 -23.43
N ARG A 325 14.21 15.28 -23.91
CA ARG A 325 14.58 16.09 -25.08
C ARG A 325 14.13 15.47 -26.40
N THR A 326 14.45 14.19 -26.60
CA THR A 326 14.24 13.53 -27.90
C THR A 326 12.98 12.67 -27.94
N GLY A 327 12.42 12.33 -26.77
CA GLY A 327 11.30 11.41 -26.65
C GLY A 327 11.67 9.94 -26.87
N LYS A 328 12.97 9.62 -27.02
CA LYS A 328 13.45 8.26 -27.34
C LYS A 328 13.98 7.52 -26.11
N TYR A 329 13.92 6.20 -26.16
CA TYR A 329 14.45 5.33 -25.11
C TYR A 329 15.97 5.20 -25.19
N VAL A 330 16.61 5.25 -24.02
CA VAL A 330 18.06 5.11 -23.84
C VAL A 330 18.47 3.66 -24.08
N THR A 331 19.41 3.47 -25.00
CA THR A 331 19.98 2.19 -25.39
C THR A 331 21.46 2.14 -25.04
N VAL A 332 21.88 1.03 -24.42
CA VAL A 332 23.30 0.71 -24.22
C VAL A 332 23.69 -0.37 -25.24
N ARG A 333 24.46 0.02 -26.26
CA ARG A 333 24.74 -0.88 -27.40
C ARG A 333 25.92 -1.83 -27.19
N ASP A 334 26.93 -1.45 -26.43
CA ASP A 334 28.15 -2.26 -26.26
C ASP A 334 28.96 -1.88 -25.00
N SER A 335 29.99 -2.68 -24.72
CA SER A 335 30.94 -2.49 -23.61
C SER A 335 31.86 -1.27 -23.75
N THR A 336 31.73 -0.48 -24.83
CA THR A 336 32.49 0.77 -25.02
C THR A 336 31.80 1.99 -24.39
N GLY A 337 30.61 1.80 -23.81
CA GLY A 337 29.94 2.82 -23.01
C GLY A 337 29.16 3.86 -23.82
N ARG A 338 28.94 3.63 -25.12
CA ARG A 338 28.24 4.59 -26.01
C ARG A 338 26.73 4.53 -25.78
N VAL A 339 26.26 5.31 -24.80
CA VAL A 339 24.83 5.53 -24.54
C VAL A 339 24.22 6.44 -25.61
N ARG A 340 23.08 6.03 -26.15
CA ARG A 340 22.29 6.80 -27.13
C ARG A 340 20.81 6.68 -26.85
N ALA A 341 19.99 7.53 -27.46
CA ALA A 341 18.54 7.36 -27.46
C ALA A 341 18.02 7.23 -28.90
N ASP A 342 17.78 6.01 -29.37
CA ASP A 342 17.70 5.72 -30.81
C ASP A 342 16.46 4.93 -31.24
N SER A 343 15.52 4.68 -30.33
CA SER A 343 14.32 3.91 -30.62
C SER A 343 13.09 4.43 -29.88
N ASP A 344 11.96 4.38 -30.59
CA ASP A 344 10.61 4.67 -30.07
C ASP A 344 9.94 3.41 -29.47
N THR A 345 10.61 2.26 -29.57
CA THR A 345 10.14 0.97 -29.04
C THR A 345 11.13 0.40 -28.02
N ILE A 346 10.61 -0.37 -27.06
CA ILE A 346 11.38 -0.99 -25.98
C ILE A 346 11.88 -2.37 -26.42
N SER A 347 13.19 -2.57 -26.31
CA SER A 347 13.94 -3.79 -26.60
C SER A 347 14.73 -4.21 -25.36
N THR A 348 15.30 -5.42 -25.38
CA THR A 348 16.12 -5.95 -24.28
C THR A 348 17.35 -5.07 -23.97
N ALA A 349 17.92 -4.40 -24.96
CA ALA A 349 19.09 -3.51 -24.79
C ALA A 349 18.76 -2.17 -24.07
N GLN A 350 17.47 -1.94 -23.78
CA GLN A 350 16.96 -0.74 -23.11
C GLN A 350 16.43 -1.05 -21.71
N LYS A 351 16.44 -2.33 -21.31
CA LYS A 351 16.06 -2.77 -19.97
C LYS A 351 17.22 -2.58 -18.98
N PHE A 352 16.91 -1.97 -17.85
CA PHE A 352 17.82 -1.77 -16.73
C PHE A 352 17.20 -2.37 -15.47
N HIS A 353 17.96 -3.14 -14.71
CA HIS A 353 17.55 -3.53 -13.37
C HIS A 353 17.91 -2.41 -12.39
N PHE A 354 16.95 -1.98 -11.61
CA PHE A 354 17.12 -0.93 -10.61
C PHE A 354 17.22 -1.56 -9.21
N PHE A 355 18.20 -1.12 -8.43
CA PHE A 355 18.48 -1.63 -7.09
C PHE A 355 18.49 -0.49 -6.11
N ASP A 356 17.94 -0.71 -4.92
CA ASP A 356 18.24 0.08 -3.72
C ASP A 356 18.92 -0.88 -2.72
N ILE A 357 20.25 -0.84 -2.67
CA ILE A 357 21.01 -1.65 -1.70
C ILE A 357 21.54 -0.72 -0.64
N ARG A 358 20.96 -0.80 0.57
CA ARG A 358 21.49 -0.17 1.80
C ARG A 358 21.76 1.35 1.67
N GLY A 359 20.97 2.06 0.87
CA GLY A 359 21.12 3.51 0.67
C GLY A 359 21.79 3.91 -0.64
N ASP A 360 22.25 2.97 -1.46
CA ASP A 360 22.80 3.24 -2.79
C ASP A 360 21.85 2.74 -3.90
N CYS A 361 21.35 3.66 -4.74
CA CYS A 361 20.56 3.29 -5.91
C CYS A 361 21.45 3.00 -7.13
N CYS A 362 21.44 1.78 -7.68
CA CYS A 362 22.22 1.45 -8.89
C CYS A 362 21.37 0.92 -10.05
N PHE A 363 21.82 1.18 -11.29
CA PHE A 363 21.19 0.71 -12.54
C PHE A 363 22.10 -0.29 -13.23
N ARG A 364 21.64 -1.52 -13.48
CA ARG A 364 22.45 -2.51 -14.19
C ARG A 364 21.76 -2.93 -15.49
N SER A 365 22.42 -2.72 -16.63
CA SER A 365 21.93 -3.21 -17.92
C SER A 365 22.50 -4.60 -18.21
N LEU A 366 21.66 -5.50 -18.70
CA LEU A 366 22.07 -6.81 -19.21
C LEU A 366 22.11 -6.79 -20.73
N TYR A 367 23.28 -7.02 -21.32
CA TYR A 367 23.43 -7.19 -22.76
C TYR A 367 24.02 -8.57 -23.06
N ASN A 368 23.30 -9.40 -23.83
CA ASN A 368 23.71 -10.76 -24.20
C ASN A 368 24.18 -11.63 -23.02
N GLY A 369 23.46 -11.57 -21.89
CA GLY A 369 23.81 -12.35 -20.68
C GLY A 369 25.07 -11.87 -19.97
N LYS A 370 25.62 -10.71 -20.33
CA LYS A 370 26.74 -10.05 -19.65
C LYS A 370 26.25 -8.76 -19.00
N SER A 371 26.59 -8.59 -17.72
CA SER A 371 26.42 -7.32 -17.01
C SER A 371 27.25 -6.23 -17.68
N LEU A 372 26.61 -5.15 -18.12
CA LEU A 372 27.30 -3.91 -18.46
C LEU A 372 27.27 -3.01 -17.22
N CYS A 373 28.45 -2.67 -16.68
CA CYS A 373 28.59 -1.82 -15.49
C CYS A 373 28.29 -0.36 -15.86
N TYR A 374 27.02 0.00 -15.78
CA TYR A 374 26.61 1.34 -15.40
C TYR A 374 26.35 1.28 -13.90
N THR A 375 26.75 2.31 -13.16
CA THR A 375 26.39 2.46 -11.75
C THR A 375 26.02 3.92 -11.55
N GLY A 376 24.86 4.13 -10.94
CA GLY A 376 24.56 5.39 -10.27
C GLY A 376 24.72 5.22 -8.78
N ILE A 377 24.92 6.33 -8.07
CA ILE A 377 25.02 6.38 -6.62
C ILE A 377 24.01 7.41 -6.12
N CYS A 378 23.32 7.09 -5.02
CA CYS A 378 22.43 8.00 -4.30
C CYS A 378 23.16 8.52 -3.05
N SER A 379 24.20 9.34 -3.23
CA SER A 379 24.97 10.04 -2.18
C SER A 379 25.28 9.28 -0.86
N ASN A 380 26.52 8.77 -0.71
CA ASN A 380 27.45 9.09 0.40
C ASN A 380 28.64 8.11 0.57
N ASP A 381 28.76 7.03 -0.21
CA ASP A 381 29.88 6.09 -0.02
C ASP A 381 30.95 6.13 -1.12
N ASP A 382 32.20 6.22 -0.66
CA ASP A 382 33.40 6.62 -1.40
C ASP A 382 34.29 5.43 -1.81
N VAL A 383 33.75 4.39 -2.45
CA VAL A 383 34.59 3.30 -3.00
C VAL A 383 34.02 2.72 -4.28
N PHE A 384 34.75 2.83 -5.40
CA PHE A 384 35.08 1.78 -6.41
C PHE A 384 35.58 2.39 -7.74
N LEU A 385 36.51 1.68 -8.39
CA LEU A 385 37.32 2.12 -9.54
C LEU A 385 36.75 1.66 -10.90
N SER A 386 36.87 2.55 -11.88
CA SER A 386 36.79 2.35 -13.35
C SER A 386 35.45 1.82 -13.93
N GLY A 387 34.57 2.76 -14.31
CA GLY A 387 33.35 2.58 -15.09
C GLY A 387 32.68 3.95 -15.26
N GLY A 388 31.84 4.16 -16.28
CA GLY A 388 31.12 5.42 -16.46
C GLY A 388 30.04 5.57 -15.38
N ILE A 389 30.31 6.37 -14.34
CA ILE A 389 29.42 6.56 -13.19
C ILE A 389 28.61 7.85 -13.38
N PHE A 390 27.31 7.78 -13.11
CA PHE A 390 26.44 8.96 -13.04
C PHE A 390 25.59 8.96 -11.77
N ASP A 391 25.67 10.01 -10.96
CA ASP A 391 24.77 10.25 -9.84
C ASP A 391 23.37 10.56 -10.36
N VAL A 392 22.34 10.04 -9.69
CA VAL A 392 20.94 10.24 -10.07
C VAL A 392 20.30 11.23 -9.11
N TYR A 393 19.78 12.31 -9.67
CA TYR A 393 19.09 13.35 -8.91
C TYR A 393 17.61 13.33 -9.24
N TRP A 394 16.80 13.10 -8.21
CA TRP A 394 15.35 13.13 -8.29
C TRP A 394 14.86 14.57 -8.39
N HIS A 395 13.99 14.83 -9.37
CA HIS A 395 13.21 16.06 -9.41
C HIS A 395 11.83 15.77 -8.85
N TRP A 396 11.53 16.43 -7.73
CA TRP A 396 10.19 16.42 -7.18
C TRP A 396 9.33 17.37 -8.01
N ASP A 397 8.21 16.88 -8.52
CA ASP A 397 7.17 17.74 -9.05
C ASP A 397 6.60 18.51 -7.85
N TYR A 398 6.90 19.81 -7.75
CA TYR A 398 6.33 20.68 -6.73
C TYR A 398 4.81 20.76 -6.84
#